data_AF-A0A4U9ER03-F1
#
_entry.id   AF-A0A4U9ER03-F1
#
_cell.length_a   1.000
_cell.length_b   1.000
_cell.length_c   1.000
_cell.angle_alpha   90.00
_cell.angle_beta   90.00
_cell.angle_gamma   90.00
#
_symmetry.space_group_name_H-M   'P 1'
#
loop_
_entity.id
_entity.type
_entity.pdbx_description
1 polymer ?
#
loop_
_entity_poly.entity_id
_entity_poly.type
_entity_poly.pdbx_seq_one_letter_code
_entity_poly.pdbx_strand_id
1 'polypeptide(L)'
;MKFSTITSLFLANAGLSLAAPTKTLAQATAIEVKTGDNGIETPLPIQPGMVDNCDRFHFVAKNTGCLQIANMYGITFEQFKEWNPTVGDDCRTLWADANVCVRTIGYKYPVSVACYGSSDILPWGSNKAAALTAARDWCYNGGGGGIYEIYETKTGCVNAPSGAGKFVFEVKTTHGTRIGLTGGRCQTFLNLGINGCKEGAQTNTEGWTMETTFETGKCKA
;
A
#
# COMPACT_ATOMS: atom_id res chain seq x y z
N MET A 1 74.20 50.58 -31.51
CA MET A 1 73.56 51.92 -31.59
C MET A 1 72.09 51.73 -31.17
N LYS A 2 71.68 52.11 -29.94
CA LYS A 2 70.72 53.19 -29.61
C LYS A 2 69.83 53.64 -30.80
N PHE A 3 68.51 53.80 -30.72
CA PHE A 3 67.60 54.49 -29.76
C PHE A 3 66.15 53.91 -29.90
N SER A 4 65.32 53.82 -28.84
CA SER A 4 64.27 54.79 -28.39
C SER A 4 63.20 55.10 -29.48
N THR A 5 61.87 55.13 -29.30
CA THR A 5 61.01 55.53 -28.16
C THR A 5 59.53 55.13 -28.46
N ILE A 6 58.72 55.15 -27.40
CA ILE A 6 57.26 54.92 -27.28
C ILE A 6 56.41 56.02 -27.95
N THR A 7 55.25 55.69 -28.55
CA THR A 7 54.02 56.52 -28.44
C THR A 7 52.75 55.71 -28.73
N SER A 8 51.72 55.99 -27.94
CA SER A 8 50.51 55.20 -27.70
C SER A 8 49.31 55.50 -28.62
N LEU A 9 48.38 54.54 -28.62
CA LEU A 9 46.91 54.61 -28.66
C LEU A 9 46.21 55.47 -29.73
N PHE A 10 45.41 54.80 -30.57
CA PHE A 10 44.01 55.18 -30.76
C PHE A 10 43.10 53.95 -30.71
N LEU A 11 42.08 54.04 -29.87
CA LEU A 11 41.01 53.06 -29.71
C LEU A 11 40.16 52.99 -30.98
N ALA A 12 39.93 51.78 -31.49
CA ALA A 12 38.71 51.48 -32.23
C ALA A 12 37.95 50.41 -31.43
N ASN A 13 36.92 50.89 -30.74
CA ASN A 13 35.98 50.10 -29.96
C ASN A 13 35.10 49.30 -30.93
N ALA A 14 35.56 48.12 -31.35
CA ALA A 14 34.70 47.15 -32.02
C ALA A 14 33.95 46.37 -30.93
N GLY A 15 32.71 46.79 -30.67
CA GLY A 15 31.79 46.05 -29.81
C GLY A 15 31.54 44.66 -30.36
N LEU A 16 32.29 43.68 -29.87
CA LEU A 16 31.89 42.28 -29.94
C LEU A 16 30.69 42.10 -29.02
N SER A 17 29.50 42.12 -29.61
CA SER A 17 28.31 41.57 -28.96
C SER A 17 28.53 40.08 -28.76
N LEU A 18 28.75 39.68 -27.51
CA LEU A 18 28.58 38.30 -27.06
C LEU A 18 27.08 37.99 -27.07
N ALA A 19 26.55 37.61 -28.24
CA ALA A 19 25.27 36.93 -28.29
C ALA A 19 25.46 35.57 -27.60
N ALA A 20 24.94 35.45 -26.38
CA ALA A 20 24.85 34.19 -25.67
C ALA A 20 24.04 33.18 -26.51
N PRO A 21 24.42 31.90 -26.56
CA PRO A 21 23.59 30.88 -27.19
C PRO A 21 22.29 30.76 -26.39
N THR A 22 21.20 31.29 -26.92
CA THR A 22 19.86 31.13 -26.39
C THR A 22 19.46 29.67 -26.52
N LYS A 23 19.33 28.99 -25.38
CA LYS A 23 18.69 27.68 -25.27
C LYS A 23 17.31 27.76 -25.90
N THR A 24 17.13 27.11 -27.04
CA THR A 24 15.80 26.73 -27.50
C THR A 24 15.30 25.64 -26.55
N LEU A 25 14.48 26.03 -25.56
CA LEU A 25 13.66 25.09 -24.81
C LEU A 25 12.71 24.44 -25.82
N ALA A 26 12.95 23.16 -26.12
CA ALA A 26 11.93 22.32 -26.73
C ALA A 26 10.67 22.44 -25.86
N GLN A 27 9.60 22.88 -26.50
CA GLN A 27 8.28 23.03 -25.92
C GLN A 27 7.90 21.67 -25.31
N ALA A 28 7.86 21.58 -23.99
CA ALA A 28 7.34 20.41 -23.30
C ALA A 28 5.88 20.28 -23.73
N THR A 29 5.58 19.29 -24.57
CA THR A 29 4.22 18.86 -24.84
C THR A 29 3.56 18.61 -23.49
N ALA A 30 2.47 19.32 -23.20
CA ALA A 30 1.59 18.97 -22.11
C ALA A 30 1.25 17.49 -22.29
N ILE A 31 1.70 16.65 -21.34
CA ILE A 31 1.31 15.25 -21.34
C ILE A 31 -0.19 15.29 -21.02
N GLU A 32 -1.02 15.03 -22.02
CA GLU A 32 -2.46 15.01 -21.85
C GLU A 32 -2.84 13.88 -20.90
N VAL A 33 -3.64 14.21 -19.89
CA VAL A 33 -4.31 13.23 -19.05
C VAL A 33 -5.14 12.34 -19.96
N LYS A 34 -4.63 11.13 -20.24
CA LYS A 34 -5.42 10.13 -20.93
C LYS A 34 -6.40 9.52 -19.95
N THR A 35 -7.68 9.75 -20.19
CA THR A 35 -8.70 8.81 -19.76
C THR A 35 -8.40 7.50 -20.48
N GLY A 36 -7.99 6.46 -19.76
CA GLY A 36 -7.85 5.14 -20.35
C GLY A 36 -9.20 4.64 -20.86
N ASP A 37 -9.20 3.56 -21.64
CA ASP A 37 -10.44 2.88 -22.10
C ASP A 37 -11.32 2.38 -20.94
N ASN A 38 -10.83 2.52 -19.70
CA ASN A 38 -11.48 2.17 -18.46
C ASN A 38 -12.22 3.33 -17.75
N GLY A 39 -12.19 4.56 -18.28
CA GLY A 39 -12.88 5.71 -17.68
C GLY A 39 -12.21 6.25 -16.40
N ILE A 40 -11.00 5.79 -16.07
CA ILE A 40 -10.22 6.27 -14.93
C ILE A 40 -9.23 7.32 -15.41
N GLU A 41 -9.22 8.47 -14.73
CA GLU A 41 -8.23 9.52 -14.97
C GLU A 41 -6.86 9.05 -14.49
N THR A 42 -5.92 8.85 -15.43
CA THR A 42 -4.56 8.41 -15.11
C THR A 42 -3.71 9.62 -14.71
N PRO A 43 -3.18 9.67 -13.48
CA PRO A 43 -2.36 10.79 -13.04
C PRO A 43 -1.01 10.81 -13.75
N LEU A 44 -0.55 12.01 -14.10
CA LEU A 44 0.71 12.21 -14.82
C LEU A 44 1.76 12.87 -13.91
N PRO A 45 3.06 12.62 -14.16
CA PRO A 45 3.61 11.67 -15.14
C PRO A 45 3.48 10.22 -14.66
N ILE A 46 3.63 9.24 -15.58
CA ILE A 46 3.59 7.80 -15.27
C ILE A 46 4.94 7.14 -15.53
N GLN A 47 5.20 6.04 -14.82
CA GLN A 47 6.24 5.08 -15.19
C GLN A 47 5.91 4.54 -16.61
N PRO A 48 6.85 4.57 -17.56
CA PRO A 48 6.61 4.04 -18.90
C PRO A 48 6.17 2.57 -18.85
N GLY A 49 5.27 2.16 -19.74
CA GLY A 49 4.83 0.75 -19.80
C GLY A 49 4.06 0.26 -18.57
N MET A 50 3.62 1.15 -17.68
CA MET A 50 2.56 0.84 -16.70
C MET A 50 1.30 0.35 -17.42
N VAL A 51 0.60 -0.62 -16.85
CA VAL A 51 -0.60 -1.21 -17.45
C VAL A 51 -1.76 -0.21 -17.59
N ASP A 52 -2.53 -0.32 -18.67
CA ASP A 52 -3.64 0.60 -18.97
C ASP A 52 -4.89 0.36 -18.12
N ASN A 53 -5.03 -0.83 -17.53
CA ASN A 53 -6.17 -1.20 -16.69
C ASN A 53 -5.95 -0.88 -15.20
N CYS A 54 -5.04 0.05 -14.90
CA CYS A 54 -4.79 0.48 -13.54
C CYS A 54 -5.98 1.28 -12.97
N ASP A 55 -6.36 1.00 -11.72
CA ASP A 55 -7.41 1.74 -11.00
C ASP A 55 -6.93 2.37 -9.69
N ARG A 56 -5.67 2.12 -9.32
CA ARG A 56 -5.04 2.75 -8.17
C ARG A 56 -3.57 3.01 -8.45
N PHE A 57 -3.15 4.25 -8.20
CA PHE A 57 -1.81 4.72 -8.49
C PHE A 57 -1.05 5.06 -7.20
N HIS A 58 0.28 4.96 -7.26
CA HIS A 58 1.20 5.47 -6.26
C HIS A 58 2.19 6.43 -6.90
N PHE A 59 2.31 7.63 -6.36
CA PHE A 59 3.33 8.58 -6.78
C PHE A 59 4.66 8.26 -6.08
N VAL A 60 5.67 7.92 -6.86
CA VAL A 60 6.98 7.47 -6.36
C VAL A 60 7.80 8.67 -5.91
N ALA A 61 7.93 8.87 -4.59
CA ALA A 61 8.86 9.87 -4.07
C ALA A 61 10.32 9.43 -4.26
N LYS A 62 11.25 10.39 -4.31
CA LYS A 62 12.70 10.10 -4.35
C LYS A 62 13.10 9.16 -3.22
N ASN A 63 14.00 8.21 -3.53
CA ASN A 63 14.49 7.16 -2.64
C ASN A 63 13.44 6.11 -2.20
N THR A 64 12.28 6.04 -2.85
CA THR A 64 11.29 4.97 -2.62
C THR A 64 11.60 3.78 -3.54
N GLY A 65 11.65 2.57 -2.98
CA GLY A 65 11.89 1.33 -3.75
C GLY A 65 10.61 0.51 -3.99
N CYS A 66 10.61 -0.37 -5.00
CA CYS A 66 9.47 -1.21 -5.36
C CYS A 66 8.97 -2.06 -4.20
N LEU A 67 9.88 -2.67 -3.42
CA LEU A 67 9.50 -3.48 -2.26
C LEU A 67 8.79 -2.64 -1.19
N GLN A 68 9.21 -1.40 -0.98
CA GLN A 68 8.56 -0.49 -0.05
C GLN A 68 7.14 -0.14 -0.52
N ILE A 69 6.97 0.12 -1.83
CA ILE A 69 5.67 0.40 -2.43
C ILE A 69 4.78 -0.83 -2.33
N ALA A 70 5.27 -2.00 -2.74
CA ALA A 70 4.53 -3.25 -2.68
C ALA A 70 4.03 -3.55 -1.25
N ASN A 71 4.92 -3.38 -0.26
CA ASN A 71 4.57 -3.52 1.16
C ASN A 71 3.55 -2.47 1.63
N MET A 72 3.56 -1.25 1.08
CA MET A 72 2.59 -0.19 1.41
C MET A 72 1.16 -0.56 0.97
N TYR A 73 1.02 -1.36 -0.09
CA TYR A 73 -0.28 -1.74 -0.66
C TYR A 73 -0.66 -3.21 -0.41
N GLY A 74 0.16 -3.96 0.33
CA GLY A 74 -0.12 -5.36 0.65
C GLY A 74 -0.11 -6.26 -0.58
N ILE A 75 0.73 -5.96 -1.57
CA ILE A 75 0.92 -6.73 -2.80
C ILE A 75 2.34 -7.31 -2.84
N THR A 76 2.53 -8.36 -3.65
CA THR A 76 3.86 -8.93 -3.90
C THR A 76 4.68 -8.06 -4.85
N PHE A 77 5.99 -8.23 -4.86
CA PHE A 77 6.84 -7.55 -5.84
C PHE A 77 6.54 -8.03 -7.27
N GLU A 78 6.23 -9.31 -7.43
CA GLU A 78 5.85 -9.93 -8.69
C GLU A 78 4.59 -9.28 -9.28
N GLN A 79 3.57 -9.05 -8.46
CA GLN A 79 2.36 -8.31 -8.88
C GLN A 79 2.67 -6.86 -9.22
N PHE A 80 3.49 -6.18 -8.41
CA PHE A 80 3.89 -4.81 -8.69
C PHE A 80 4.63 -4.70 -10.03
N LYS A 81 5.52 -5.66 -10.34
CA LYS A 81 6.20 -5.77 -11.62
C LYS A 81 5.24 -6.08 -12.77
N GLU A 82 4.29 -6.99 -12.56
CA GLU A 82 3.29 -7.32 -13.58
C GLU A 82 2.52 -6.07 -14.03
N TRP A 83 2.21 -5.17 -13.10
CA TRP A 83 1.52 -3.92 -13.40
C TRP A 83 2.44 -2.77 -13.85
N ASN A 84 3.75 -2.90 -13.62
CA ASN A 84 4.76 -1.91 -13.95
C ASN A 84 6.02 -2.58 -14.53
N PRO A 85 5.93 -3.28 -15.67
CA PRO A 85 7.00 -4.17 -16.17
C PRO A 85 8.35 -3.47 -16.37
N THR A 86 8.34 -2.18 -16.68
CA THR A 86 9.56 -1.40 -16.93
C THR A 86 10.36 -1.07 -15.67
N VAL A 87 9.89 -1.40 -14.46
CA VAL A 87 10.69 -1.28 -13.23
C VAL A 87 11.81 -2.32 -13.16
N GLY A 88 11.73 -3.36 -14.00
CA GLY A 88 12.74 -4.41 -14.12
C GLY A 88 12.66 -5.46 -13.01
N ASP A 89 13.40 -6.55 -13.19
CA ASP A 89 13.42 -7.67 -12.23
C ASP A 89 14.05 -7.32 -10.89
N ASP A 90 14.89 -6.29 -10.84
CA ASP A 90 15.61 -5.85 -9.67
C ASP A 90 15.25 -4.41 -9.25
N CYS A 91 14.14 -3.87 -9.76
CA CYS A 91 13.62 -2.54 -9.44
C CYS A 91 14.55 -1.36 -9.82
N ARG A 92 15.61 -1.57 -10.61
CA ARG A 92 16.59 -0.50 -10.88
C ARG A 92 16.09 0.63 -11.77
N THR A 93 15.01 0.41 -12.50
CA THR A 93 14.46 1.34 -13.49
C THR A 93 13.15 1.99 -13.04
N LEU A 94 12.83 1.90 -11.74
CA LEU A 94 11.75 2.66 -11.13
C LEU A 94 12.06 4.16 -11.18
N TRP A 95 11.16 4.94 -11.80
CA TRP A 95 11.30 6.39 -11.88
C TRP A 95 10.76 7.06 -10.62
N ALA A 96 11.56 7.95 -10.04
CA ALA A 96 11.06 8.90 -9.06
C ALA A 96 10.24 10.00 -9.76
N ASP A 97 9.38 10.66 -8.98
CA ASP A 97 8.48 11.72 -9.41
C ASP A 97 7.51 11.28 -10.53
N ALA A 98 7.15 10.00 -10.56
CA ALA A 98 6.21 9.39 -11.51
C ALA A 98 5.20 8.47 -10.81
N ASN A 99 4.06 8.23 -11.45
CA ASN A 99 3.01 7.33 -10.97
C ASN A 99 3.24 5.89 -11.45
N VAL A 100 3.06 4.94 -10.53
CA VAL A 100 3.05 3.50 -10.79
C VAL A 100 1.71 2.90 -10.41
N CYS A 101 1.36 1.78 -11.03
CA CYS A 101 0.15 1.05 -10.73
C CYS A 101 0.30 0.17 -9.50
N VAL A 102 -0.67 0.21 -8.59
CA VAL A 102 -0.70 -0.59 -7.36
C VAL A 102 -2.01 -1.35 -7.17
N ARG A 103 -2.91 -1.28 -8.16
CA ARG A 103 -4.09 -2.15 -8.30
C ARG A 103 -4.67 -2.00 -9.71
N THR A 104 -5.15 -3.11 -10.27
CA THR A 104 -5.87 -3.13 -11.55
C THR A 104 -7.36 -3.38 -11.36
N ILE A 105 -8.14 -3.02 -12.39
CA ILE A 105 -9.60 -3.19 -12.39
C ILE A 105 -9.95 -4.68 -12.21
N GLY A 106 -10.88 -4.94 -11.30
CA GLY A 106 -11.36 -6.28 -11.02
C GLY A 106 -10.36 -7.15 -10.26
N TYR A 107 -9.21 -6.61 -9.86
CA TYR A 107 -8.26 -7.33 -9.01
C TYR A 107 -8.95 -7.76 -7.71
N LYS A 108 -8.91 -9.06 -7.46
CA LYS A 108 -9.38 -9.68 -6.22
C LYS A 108 -8.16 -10.08 -5.43
N TYR A 109 -8.03 -9.54 -4.23
CA TYR A 109 -6.95 -9.95 -3.35
C TYR A 109 -7.06 -11.44 -3.03
N PRO A 110 -5.93 -12.16 -3.02
CA PRO A 110 -5.93 -13.54 -2.58
C PRO A 110 -6.40 -13.60 -1.12
N VAL A 111 -7.21 -14.61 -0.82
CA VAL A 111 -7.69 -14.91 0.52
C VAL A 111 -7.21 -16.31 0.86
N SER A 112 -6.50 -16.45 1.97
CA SER A 112 -6.17 -17.76 2.55
C SER A 112 -6.83 -17.89 3.91
N VAL A 113 -7.50 -19.01 4.17
CA VAL A 113 -8.05 -19.37 5.49
C VAL A 113 -7.43 -20.69 5.91
N ALA A 114 -6.68 -20.68 7.01
CA ALA A 114 -6.09 -21.87 7.61
C ALA A 114 -6.81 -22.18 8.92
N CYS A 115 -7.52 -23.31 8.96
CA CYS A 115 -8.18 -23.77 10.17
C CYS A 115 -7.21 -24.50 11.09
N TYR A 116 -7.32 -24.26 12.40
CA TYR A 116 -6.54 -24.97 13.41
C TYR A 116 -7.34 -25.16 14.69
N GLY A 117 -6.87 -26.07 15.53
CA GLY A 117 -7.52 -26.45 16.79
C GLY A 117 -6.49 -26.83 17.84
N SER A 118 -6.89 -26.75 19.10
CA SER A 118 -6.13 -27.21 20.25
C SER A 118 -7.10 -27.57 21.39
N SER A 119 -6.60 -28.14 22.49
CA SER A 119 -7.44 -28.46 23.67
C SER A 119 -8.14 -27.22 24.25
N ASP A 120 -7.57 -26.04 24.03
CA ASP A 120 -8.05 -24.79 24.61
C ASP A 120 -8.98 -24.03 23.65
N ILE A 121 -9.07 -24.46 22.39
CA ILE A 121 -9.91 -23.87 21.35
C ILE A 121 -11.16 -24.74 21.18
N LEU A 122 -12.29 -24.16 21.56
CA LEU A 122 -13.61 -24.75 21.46
C LEU A 122 -14.18 -24.57 20.04
N PRO A 123 -15.00 -25.52 19.56
CA PRO A 123 -15.73 -25.35 18.31
C PRO A 123 -16.79 -24.24 18.46
N TRP A 124 -16.99 -23.45 17.40
CA TRP A 124 -17.95 -22.34 17.42
C TRP A 124 -19.36 -22.80 17.80
N GLY A 125 -19.82 -23.91 17.20
CA GLY A 125 -21.12 -24.51 17.50
C GLY A 125 -22.27 -23.50 17.58
N SER A 126 -23.05 -23.56 18.65
CA SER A 126 -24.15 -22.61 18.94
C SER A 126 -23.67 -21.18 19.23
N ASN A 127 -22.38 -20.98 19.55
CA ASN A 127 -21.79 -19.68 19.84
C ASN A 127 -21.35 -18.92 18.59
N LYS A 128 -21.40 -19.52 17.39
CA LYS A 128 -20.96 -18.88 16.13
C LYS A 128 -21.62 -17.52 15.89
N ALA A 129 -22.94 -17.42 16.06
CA ALA A 129 -23.67 -16.18 15.86
C ALA A 129 -23.25 -15.08 16.87
N ALA A 130 -23.00 -15.48 18.12
CA ALA A 130 -22.49 -14.58 19.15
C ALA A 130 -21.06 -14.11 18.84
N ALA A 131 -20.20 -15.00 18.35
CA ALA A 131 -18.84 -14.66 17.92
C ALA A 131 -18.84 -13.65 16.75
N LEU A 132 -19.69 -13.85 15.74
CA LEU A 132 -19.85 -12.88 14.63
C LEU A 132 -20.32 -11.51 15.11
N THR A 133 -21.22 -11.48 16.10
CA THR A 133 -21.73 -10.24 16.71
C THR A 133 -20.62 -9.55 17.52
N ALA A 134 -19.89 -10.30 18.33
CA ALA A 134 -18.76 -9.80 19.11
C ALA A 134 -17.63 -9.26 18.21
N ALA A 135 -17.34 -9.95 17.10
CA ALA A 135 -16.36 -9.51 16.11
C ALA A 135 -16.78 -8.17 15.47
N ARG A 136 -18.04 -8.03 15.07
CA ARG A 136 -18.59 -6.75 14.59
C ARG A 136 -18.42 -5.65 15.64
N ASP A 137 -18.90 -5.88 16.86
CA ASP A 137 -18.92 -4.85 17.89
C ASP A 137 -17.50 -4.42 18.26
N TRP A 138 -16.55 -5.36 18.30
CA TRP A 138 -15.13 -5.05 18.48
C TRP A 138 -14.54 -4.25 17.33
N CYS A 139 -14.84 -4.61 16.07
CA CYS A 139 -14.36 -3.88 14.91
C CYS A 139 -14.90 -2.44 14.82
N TYR A 140 -16.14 -2.19 15.24
CA TYR A 140 -16.74 -0.86 15.15
C TYR A 140 -16.49 0.01 16.38
N ASN A 141 -16.46 -0.59 17.58
CA ASN A 141 -16.45 0.15 18.84
C ASN A 141 -15.35 -0.28 19.83
N GLY A 142 -14.77 -1.47 19.65
CA GLY A 142 -13.80 -2.06 20.59
C GLY A 142 -12.33 -1.94 20.16
N GLY A 143 -12.04 -1.21 19.09
CA GLY A 143 -10.68 -0.91 18.64
C GLY A 143 -10.10 -1.88 17.60
N GLY A 144 -10.87 -2.85 17.11
CA GLY A 144 -10.46 -3.71 15.98
C GLY A 144 -10.44 -2.96 14.64
N GLY A 145 -11.27 -1.94 14.48
CA GLY A 145 -11.15 -0.97 13.39
C GLY A 145 -10.31 0.25 13.81
N GLY A 146 -9.92 1.06 12.83
CA GLY A 146 -9.22 2.32 13.03
C GLY A 146 -7.85 2.34 12.38
N ILE A 147 -7.00 3.26 12.86
CA ILE A 147 -5.63 3.41 12.37
C ILE A 147 -4.74 2.36 13.05
N TYR A 148 -3.90 1.71 12.25
CA TYR A 148 -2.84 0.81 12.68
C TYR A 148 -1.49 1.46 12.42
N GLU A 149 -0.61 1.38 13.41
CA GLU A 149 0.81 1.67 13.23
C GLU A 149 1.51 0.55 12.44
N ILE A 150 2.74 0.81 12.02
CA ILE A 150 3.52 -0.12 11.19
C ILE A 150 3.66 -1.47 11.90
N TYR A 151 3.22 -2.54 11.24
CA TYR A 151 3.23 -3.92 11.76
C TYR A 151 2.49 -4.14 13.09
N GLU A 152 1.59 -3.24 13.49
CA GLU A 152 0.82 -3.35 14.72
C GLU A 152 -0.12 -4.56 14.70
N THR A 153 -0.26 -5.22 15.85
CA THR A 153 -1.33 -6.18 16.16
C THR A 153 -2.25 -5.57 17.21
N LYS A 154 -3.57 -5.70 16.99
CA LYS A 154 -4.59 -5.40 18.00
C LYS A 154 -5.35 -6.67 18.35
N THR A 155 -5.62 -6.85 19.62
CA THR A 155 -6.31 -8.02 20.16
C THR A 155 -7.59 -7.59 20.88
N GLY A 156 -8.69 -8.25 20.56
CA GLY A 156 -9.98 -8.13 21.22
C GLY A 156 -10.31 -9.40 21.98
N CYS A 157 -10.95 -9.25 23.14
CA CYS A 157 -11.48 -10.37 23.91
C CYS A 157 -12.90 -10.07 24.35
N VAL A 158 -13.82 -11.00 24.11
CA VAL A 158 -15.22 -10.90 24.54
C VAL A 158 -15.65 -12.20 25.19
N ASN A 159 -16.12 -12.15 26.44
CA ASN A 159 -16.68 -13.34 27.10
C ASN A 159 -17.92 -13.83 26.35
N ALA A 160 -18.00 -15.14 26.06
CA ALA A 160 -19.14 -15.71 25.38
C ALA A 160 -20.40 -15.60 26.26
N PRO A 161 -21.55 -15.17 25.73
CA PRO A 161 -22.80 -15.07 26.51
C PRO A 161 -23.25 -16.39 27.14
N SER A 162 -22.87 -17.52 26.54
CA SER A 162 -23.13 -18.86 27.09
C SER A 162 -22.35 -19.17 28.37
N GLY A 163 -21.31 -18.38 28.69
CA GLY A 163 -20.38 -18.65 29.79
C GLY A 163 -19.39 -19.78 29.52
N ALA A 164 -19.44 -20.44 28.35
CA ALA A 164 -18.59 -21.58 28.03
C ALA A 164 -17.12 -21.20 27.74
N GLY A 165 -16.83 -19.92 27.50
CA GLY A 165 -15.48 -19.44 27.22
C GLY A 165 -15.45 -17.97 26.81
N LYS A 166 -14.44 -17.60 26.02
CA LYS A 166 -14.21 -16.25 25.49
C LYS A 166 -13.87 -16.30 24.00
N PHE A 167 -14.36 -15.33 23.24
CA PHE A 167 -13.93 -15.11 21.87
C PHE A 167 -12.68 -14.24 21.89
N VAL A 168 -11.64 -14.64 21.16
CA VAL A 168 -10.43 -13.83 20.95
C VAL A 168 -10.31 -13.53 19.46
N PHE A 169 -10.04 -12.27 19.16
CA PHE A 169 -9.84 -11.76 17.82
C PHE A 169 -8.50 -11.05 17.77
N GLU A 170 -7.68 -11.34 16.77
CA GLU A 170 -6.49 -10.56 16.48
C GLU A 170 -6.54 -10.03 15.06
N VAL A 171 -6.09 -8.79 14.90
CA VAL A 171 -5.90 -8.17 13.59
C VAL A 171 -4.52 -7.56 13.57
N LYS A 172 -3.72 -7.97 12.60
CA LYS A 172 -2.36 -7.51 12.38
C LYS A 172 -2.23 -6.93 10.98
N THR A 173 -1.58 -5.78 10.86
CA THR A 173 -1.16 -5.25 9.56
C THR A 173 0.19 -5.82 9.17
N THR A 174 0.35 -6.23 7.92
CA THR A 174 1.66 -6.55 7.33
C THR A 174 2.19 -5.40 6.48
N HIS A 175 1.52 -4.26 6.48
CA HIS A 175 1.94 -3.09 5.72
C HIS A 175 3.12 -2.42 6.40
N GLY A 176 4.11 -2.01 5.60
CA GLY A 176 5.24 -1.18 6.04
C GLY A 176 4.88 0.29 6.25
N THR A 177 3.61 0.61 6.50
CA THR A 177 3.12 1.97 6.68
C THR A 177 1.97 2.02 7.69
N ARG A 178 1.71 3.23 8.20
CA ARG A 178 0.51 3.54 8.98
C ARG A 178 -0.71 3.50 8.07
N ILE A 179 -1.71 2.69 8.41
CA ILE A 179 -2.86 2.44 7.53
C ILE A 179 -4.16 2.31 8.32
N GLY A 180 -5.27 2.73 7.72
CA GLY A 180 -6.60 2.58 8.30
C GLY A 180 -7.29 1.30 7.86
N LEU A 181 -7.95 0.63 8.81
CA LEU A 181 -8.90 -0.46 8.56
C LEU A 181 -10.29 -0.02 9.03
N THR A 182 -11.25 0.06 8.12
CA THR A 182 -12.63 0.42 8.51
C THR A 182 -13.25 -0.71 9.34
N GLY A 183 -14.18 -0.37 10.25
CA GLY A 183 -14.88 -1.38 11.05
C GLY A 183 -15.56 -2.46 10.19
N GLY A 184 -16.17 -2.07 9.06
CA GLY A 184 -16.79 -3.03 8.14
C GLY A 184 -15.79 -3.96 7.44
N ARG A 185 -14.60 -3.47 7.11
CA ARG A 185 -13.53 -4.32 6.55
C ARG A 185 -12.94 -5.25 7.61
N CYS A 186 -12.65 -4.74 8.81
CA CYS A 186 -12.26 -5.55 9.97
C CYS A 186 -13.26 -6.70 10.19
N GLN A 187 -14.56 -6.39 10.23
CA GLN A 187 -15.61 -7.39 10.42
C GLN A 187 -15.61 -8.41 9.28
N THR A 188 -15.54 -7.96 8.03
CA THR A 188 -15.52 -8.84 6.86
C THR A 188 -14.35 -9.83 6.94
N PHE A 189 -13.19 -9.36 7.37
CA PHE A 189 -11.99 -10.17 7.50
C PHE A 189 -12.07 -11.20 8.62
N LEU A 190 -12.54 -10.82 9.82
CA LEU A 190 -12.77 -11.79 10.90
C LEU A 190 -13.84 -12.82 10.54
N ASN A 191 -14.88 -12.40 9.80
CA ASN A 191 -15.94 -13.28 9.35
C ASN A 191 -15.45 -14.39 8.40
N LEU A 192 -14.35 -14.19 7.66
CA LEU A 192 -13.78 -15.24 6.81
C LEU A 192 -13.36 -16.45 7.65
N GLY A 193 -12.66 -16.22 8.76
CA GLY A 193 -12.23 -17.27 9.69
C GLY A 193 -13.39 -17.92 10.44
N ILE A 194 -14.24 -17.11 11.09
CA ILE A 194 -15.37 -17.60 11.88
C ILE A 194 -16.35 -18.41 11.01
N ASN A 195 -16.57 -18.00 9.75
CA ASN A 195 -17.45 -18.73 8.85
C ASN A 195 -16.79 -19.94 8.20
N GLY A 196 -15.51 -19.85 7.86
CA GLY A 196 -14.76 -20.86 7.12
C GLY A 196 -14.29 -22.05 7.95
N CYS A 197 -14.13 -21.89 9.27
CA CYS A 197 -13.59 -22.93 10.15
C CYS A 197 -14.59 -23.36 11.23
N LYS A 198 -14.42 -24.59 11.74
CA LYS A 198 -15.21 -25.14 12.85
C LYS A 198 -14.73 -24.64 14.22
N GLU A 199 -13.44 -24.33 14.32
CA GLU A 199 -12.69 -23.92 15.51
C GLU A 199 -11.85 -22.67 15.15
N GLY A 200 -10.58 -22.62 15.54
CA GLY A 200 -9.67 -21.52 15.26
C GLY A 200 -9.38 -21.33 13.78
N ALA A 201 -9.10 -20.09 13.40
CA ALA A 201 -8.73 -19.75 12.03
C ALA A 201 -7.70 -18.63 11.99
N GLN A 202 -6.68 -18.81 11.15
CA GLN A 202 -5.82 -17.72 10.68
C GLN A 202 -6.22 -17.38 9.25
N THR A 203 -6.51 -16.11 9.01
CA THR A 203 -6.87 -15.61 7.68
C THR A 203 -5.82 -14.59 7.23
N ASN A 204 -5.46 -14.61 5.94
CA ASN A 204 -4.63 -13.58 5.34
C ASN A 204 -5.29 -13.04 4.07
N THR A 205 -5.38 -11.72 3.95
CA THR A 205 -5.79 -11.04 2.72
C THR A 205 -5.44 -9.57 2.78
N GLU A 206 -5.23 -8.91 1.63
CA GLU A 206 -5.08 -7.45 1.56
C GLU A 206 -3.98 -6.85 2.46
N GLY A 207 -2.91 -7.60 2.77
CA GLY A 207 -1.88 -7.16 3.71
C GLY A 207 -2.33 -7.14 5.18
N TRP A 208 -3.35 -7.93 5.51
CA TRP A 208 -3.87 -8.13 6.86
C TRP A 208 -3.82 -9.61 7.23
N THR A 209 -3.41 -9.88 8.47
CA THR A 209 -3.52 -11.18 9.11
C THR A 209 -4.55 -11.08 10.22
N MET A 210 -5.47 -12.04 10.25
CA MET A 210 -6.51 -12.13 11.26
C MET A 210 -6.43 -13.47 11.95
N GLU A 211 -6.68 -13.46 13.26
CA GLU A 211 -6.85 -14.68 14.05
C GLU A 211 -8.20 -14.63 14.76
N THR A 212 -8.94 -15.75 14.73
CA THR A 212 -10.23 -15.87 15.41
C THR A 212 -10.31 -17.19 16.14
N THR A 213 -10.52 -17.15 17.46
CA THR A 213 -10.65 -18.34 18.30
C THR A 213 -11.83 -18.20 19.28
N PHE A 214 -12.38 -19.35 19.67
CA PHE A 214 -13.25 -19.46 20.84
C PHE A 214 -12.48 -20.27 21.87
N GLU A 215 -11.97 -19.62 22.91
CA GLU A 215 -11.10 -20.23 23.89
C GLU A 215 -11.83 -20.55 25.19
N THR A 216 -11.33 -21.53 25.94
CA THR A 216 -11.73 -21.71 27.34
C THR A 216 -11.31 -20.51 28.21
N GLY A 217 -11.94 -20.38 29.39
CA GLY A 217 -11.63 -19.31 30.34
C GLY A 217 -12.37 -18.00 30.08
N LYS A 218 -11.84 -16.89 30.62
CA LYS A 218 -12.47 -15.56 30.57
C LYS A 218 -11.47 -14.48 30.14
N CYS A 219 -11.99 -13.40 29.58
CA CYS A 219 -11.22 -12.17 29.37
C CYS A 219 -10.75 -11.60 30.70
N LYS A 220 -9.58 -10.96 30.69
CA LYS A 220 -9.08 -10.22 31.84
C LYS A 220 -10.03 -9.04 32.13
N ALA A 221 -10.25 -8.78 33.41
CA ALA A 221 -11.05 -7.65 33.89
C ALA A 221 -10.31 -6.32 33.70
#